data_AF-A0A4S4JVU9-F1
#
_entry.id   AF-A0A4S4JVU9-F1
#
_cell.length_a   1.000
_cell.length_b   1.000
_cell.length_c   1.000
_cell.angle_alpha   90.00
_cell.angle_beta   90.00
_cell.angle_gamma   90.00
#
_symmetry.space_group_name_H-M   'P 1'
#
loop_
_entity.id
_entity.type
_entity.pdbx_description
1 polymer ?
#
loop_
_entity_poly.entity_id
_entity_poly.type
_entity_poly.pdbx_seq_one_letter_code
_entity_poly.pdbx_strand_id
1 'polypeptide(L)' 'MQSYTTKHTNGNIAIVDRKVKLPKLGLVKLAKSREVEGRILNATIRRNPSGKYFVSILAETDVQPLKKAESSIGIDLGI' A
#
# COMPACT_ATOMS: atom_id res chain seq x y z
N MET A 1 4.43 -17.00 10.48
CA MET A 1 4.51 -15.57 10.11
C MET A 1 3.22 -14.89 10.57
N GLN A 2 3.30 -13.81 11.36
CA GLN A 2 2.11 -13.16 11.92
C GLN A 2 1.70 -11.96 11.04
N SER A 3 0.41 -11.87 10.74
CA SER A 3 -0.15 -10.79 9.92
C SER A 3 -1.48 -10.30 10.49
N TYR A 4 -1.74 -9.02 10.32
CA TYR A 4 -2.98 -8.35 10.71
C TYR A 4 -3.43 -7.45 9.56
N THR A 5 -4.66 -7.65 9.08
CA THR A 5 -5.26 -6.82 8.04
C THR A 5 -6.50 -6.12 8.57
N THR A 6 -6.67 -4.86 8.19
CA THR A 6 -7.84 -4.06 8.53
C THR A 6 -8.37 -3.35 7.30
N LYS A 7 -9.69 -3.37 7.12
CA LYS A 7 -10.39 -2.65 6.05
C LYS A 7 -10.65 -1.21 6.49
N HIS A 8 -10.57 -0.30 5.53
CA HIS A 8 -10.93 1.09 5.75
C HIS A 8 -12.45 1.20 5.97
N THR A 9 -12.84 1.66 7.15
CA THR A 9 -14.23 2.01 7.51
C THR A 9 -14.21 3.29 8.33
N ASN A 10 -15.09 4.24 8.01
CA ASN A 10 -15.29 5.47 8.79
C ASN A 10 -13.98 6.22 9.15
N GLY A 11 -12.99 6.28 8.24
CA GLY A 11 -11.73 7.02 8.48
C GLY A 11 -10.83 6.40 9.55
N ASN A 12 -10.97 5.10 9.82
CA ASN A 12 -10.17 4.36 10.79
C ASN A 12 -8.71 4.15 10.36
N ILE A 13 -8.42 4.29 9.05
CA ILE A 13 -7.08 4.21 8.46
C ILE A 13 -6.78 5.52 7.74
N ALA A 14 -5.63 6.13 8.02
CA ALA A 14 -5.17 7.36 7.39
C ALA A 14 -3.65 7.45 7.42
N ILE A 15 -3.06 8.17 6.47
CA ILE A 15 -1.64 8.57 6.53
C ILE A 15 -1.60 10.04 6.94
N VAL A 16 -0.86 10.34 8.02
CA VAL A 16 -0.68 11.69 8.55
C VAL A 16 0.82 11.91 8.70
N ASP A 17 1.40 12.74 7.85
CA ASP A 17 2.84 12.99 7.74
C ASP A 17 3.65 11.69 7.57
N ARG A 18 4.40 11.30 8.61
CA ARG A 18 5.21 10.07 8.71
C ARG A 18 4.58 9.06 9.67
N LYS A 19 3.25 9.08 9.81
CA LYS A 19 2.50 8.16 10.67
C LYS A 19 1.34 7.54 9.91
N VAL A 20 0.99 6.32 10.29
CA VAL A 20 -0.23 5.64 9.86
C VAL A 20 -1.19 5.54 11.04
N LYS A 21 -2.43 5.98 10.86
CA LYS A 21 -3.54 5.74 11.78
C LYS A 21 -4.06 4.32 11.55
N LEU A 22 -4.16 3.53 12.61
CA LEU A 22 -4.72 2.20 12.62
C LEU A 22 -5.82 2.10 13.69
N PRO A 23 -6.85 1.26 13.50
CA PRO A 23 -8.02 1.27 14.40
C PRO A 23 -7.68 0.95 15.87
N LYS A 24 -6.77 0.00 16.10
CA LYS A 24 -6.41 -0.46 17.45
C LYS A 24 -5.14 0.20 18.01
N LEU A 25 -4.26 0.67 17.13
CA LEU A 25 -2.92 1.16 17.51
C LEU A 25 -2.82 2.69 17.46
N GLY A 26 -3.84 3.37 16.93
CA GLY A 26 -3.77 4.81 16.71
C GLY A 26 -2.68 5.19 15.71
N LEU A 27 -1.99 6.30 15.96
CA LEU A 27 -0.93 6.81 15.10
C LEU A 27 0.41 6.12 15.37
N VAL A 28 0.89 5.35 14.40
CA VAL A 28 2.16 4.63 14.46
C VAL A 28 3.15 5.22 13.46
N LYS A 29 4.42 5.41 13.85
CA LYS A 29 5.47 5.90 12.95
C LYS A 29 5.64 4.96 11.75
N LEU A 30 5.78 5.55 10.57
CA LEU A 30 5.94 4.87 9.29
C LEU A 30 7.12 5.46 8.53
N ALA A 31 7.97 4.61 7.98
CA ALA A 31 8.87 4.98 6.90
C ALA A 31 8.14 4.80 5.56
N LYS A 32 7.82 5.91 4.89
CA LYS A 32 7.09 5.88 3.61
C LYS A 32 8.04 5.51 2.47
N SER A 33 7.71 4.46 1.72
CA SER A 33 8.43 4.12 0.48
C SER A 33 7.94 4.92 -0.72
N ARG A 34 6.70 5.42 -0.66
CA ARG A 34 6.05 6.32 -1.62
C ARG A 34 4.88 7.04 -0.94
N GLU A 35 4.39 8.10 -1.54
CA GLU A 35 3.11 8.70 -1.13
C GLU A 35 1.95 7.78 -1.51
N VAL A 36 0.89 7.82 -0.72
CA VAL A 36 -0.34 7.06 -0.97
C VAL A 36 -1.32 7.98 -1.65
N GLU A 37 -1.56 7.73 -2.93
CA GLU A 37 -2.53 8.45 -3.74
C GLU A 37 -3.88 7.71 -3.74
N GLY A 38 -4.96 8.47 -3.95
CA GLY A 38 -6.30 7.92 -4.07
C GLY A 38 -6.92 7.44 -2.74
N ARG A 39 -7.89 6.52 -2.85
CA ARG A 39 -8.71 6.06 -1.74
C ARG A 39 -8.12 4.81 -1.09
N ILE A 40 -7.78 4.89 0.20
CA ILE A 40 -7.33 3.73 0.98
C ILE A 40 -8.48 2.71 1.12
N LEU A 41 -8.21 1.45 0.79
CA LEU A 41 -9.13 0.33 0.91
C LEU A 41 -8.83 -0.54 2.14
N ASN A 42 -7.55 -0.85 2.38
CA ASN A 42 -7.13 -1.61 3.55
C ASN A 42 -5.64 -1.37 3.89
N ALA A 43 -5.26 -1.76 5.10
CA ALA A 43 -3.89 -1.83 5.55
C ALA A 43 -3.58 -3.24 6.06
N THR A 44 -2.45 -3.78 5.65
CA THR A 44 -1.95 -5.08 6.11
C THR A 44 -0.59 -4.90 6.78
N ILE A 45 -0.50 -5.29 8.04
CA ILE A 45 0.71 -5.29 8.85
C ILE A 45 1.25 -6.72 8.89
N ARG A 46 2.51 -6.90 8.54
CA ARG A 46 3.22 -8.19 8.62
C ARG A 46 4.45 -8.07 9.50
N ARG A 47 4.65 -9.06 10.36
CA ARG A 47 5.88 -9.24 11.13
C ARG A 47 6.70 -10.36 10.49
N ASN A 48 7.93 -10.04 10.10
CA ASN A 48 8.86 -11.03 9.58
C ASN A 48 9.56 -11.80 10.73
N PRO A 49 10.29 -12.89 10.45
CA PRO A 49 11.02 -13.65 11.48
C PRO A 49 12.08 -12.83 12.23
N SER A 50 12.67 -11.79 11.63
CA SER A 50 13.61 -10.88 12.31
C SER A 50 12.92 -9.86 13.22
N GLY A 51 11.61 -9.96 13.41
CA GLY A 51 10.82 -9.11 14.29
C GLY A 51 10.47 -7.74 13.73
N LYS A 52 10.89 -7.43 12.50
CA LYS A 52 10.56 -6.18 11.81
C LYS A 52 9.12 -6.19 11.31
N TYR A 53 8.48 -5.04 11.42
CA TYR A 53 7.11 -4.81 10.96
C TYR A 53 7.12 -4.04 9.64
N PHE A 54 6.27 -4.49 8.73
CA PHE A 54 6.01 -3.82 7.46
C PHE A 54 4.51 -3.60 7.30
N VAL A 55 4.14 -2.48 6.70
CA VAL A 55 2.74 -2.18 6.35
C VAL A 55 2.61 -2.05 4.84
N SER A 56 1.58 -2.71 4.29
CA SER A 56 1.13 -2.55 2.92
C SER A 56 -0.21 -1.82 2.94
N ILE A 57 -0.30 -0.72 2.20
CA ILE A 57 -1.53 0.05 2.04
C ILE A 57 -2.06 -0.26 0.63
N LEU A 58 -3.30 -0.77 0.57
CA LEU A 58 -4.00 -0.90 -0.70
C LEU A 58 -4.82 0.37 -0.91
N ALA A 59 -4.59 1.06 -2.03
CA ALA A 59 -5.35 2.23 -2.44
C ALA A 59 -5.86 2.07 -3.87
N GLU A 60 -7.08 2.56 -4.09
CA GLU A 60 -7.68 2.74 -5.41
C GLU A 60 -7.29 4.12 -5.94
N THR A 61 -6.70 4.17 -7.12
CA THR A 61 -6.25 5.42 -7.76
C THR A 61 -6.53 5.37 -9.26
N ASP A 62 -6.68 6.54 -9.86
CA ASP A 62 -6.83 6.67 -11.31
C ASP A 62 -5.48 6.42 -11.99
N VAL A 63 -5.45 5.48 -12.92
CA VAL A 63 -4.24 5.19 -13.70
C VAL A 63 -4.23 6.09 -14.92
N GLN A 64 -3.30 7.04 -14.96
CA GLN A 64 -3.09 7.87 -16.13
C GLN A 64 -2.36 7.06 -17.21
N PRO A 65 -2.94 6.88 -18.40
CA PRO A 65 -2.28 6.18 -19.48
C PRO A 65 -1.03 6.97 -19.92
N LEU A 66 0.09 6.27 -20.01
CA LEU A 66 1.30 6.84 -20.59
C LEU A 66 1.11 7.01 -22.10
N LYS A 67 1.81 7.99 -22.68
CA LYS A 67 1.86 8.14 -24.13
C LYS A 67 2.37 6.83 -24.74
N LYS A 68 1.67 6.34 -25.75
CA LYS A 68 2.10 5.16 -26.51
C LYS A 68 3.46 5.45 -27.14
N ALA A 69 4.41 4.53 -26.99
CA ALA A 69 5.68 4.61 -27.68
C ALA A 69 5.49 4.26 -29.16
N GLU A 70 6.21 4.95 -30.04
CA GLU A 70 6.22 4.67 -31.49
C GLU A 70 6.96 3.36 -31.84
N SER A 71 7.68 2.77 -30.89
CA SER A 71 8.37 1.50 -31.03
C SER A 71 7.46 0.30 -30.74
N SER A 72 7.55 -0.75 -31.55
CA SER A 72 6.91 -2.05 -31.27
C SER A 72 7.83 -2.99 -30.49
N ILE A 73 7.32 -3.64 -29.44
CA ILE A 73 8.00 -4.70 -28.68
C ILE A 73 7.09 -5.93 -28.66
N GLY A 74 7.64 -7.12 -28.95
CA GLY A 74 6.94 -8.39 -28.81
C GLY A 74 7.25 -9.05 -27.46
N ILE A 75 6.24 -9.62 -26.80
CA ILE A 75 6.40 -10.44 -25.59
C ILE A 75 5.95 -11.85 -25.94
N ASP A 76 6.85 -12.82 -25.86
CA ASP A 76 6.51 -14.24 -25.96
C ASP A 76 6.46 -14.87 -24.57
N LEU A 77 5.40 -15.62 -24.29
CA LEU A 77 5.16 -16.30 -23.01
C LEU A 77 5.32 -17.82 -23.17
N GLY A 78 6.25 -18.25 -24.04
CA GLY A 78 6.46 -19.64 -24.48
C GLY A 78 6.04 -20.72 -23.47
N ILE A 79 5.33 -21.74 -23.98
CA ILE A 79 4.78 -22.87 -23.22
C ILE A 79 5.89 -23.70 -22.56
#